data_AF-A0A2X1ABX8-F1
#
_entry.id   AF-A0A2X1ABX8-F1
#
_cell.length_a   1.000
_cell.length_b   1.000
_cell.length_c   1.000
_cell.angle_alpha   90.00
_cell.angle_beta   90.00
_cell.angle_gamma   90.00
#
_symmetry.space_group_name_H-M   'P 1'
#
loop_
_entity.id
_entity.type
_entity.pdbx_description
1 polymer ?
#
loop_
_entity_poly.entity_id
_entity_poly.type
_entity_poly.pdbx_seq_one_letter_code
_entity_poly.pdbx_strand_id
1 'polypeptide(L)'
;MARMREIGASFDKGYRDDLNYNFGLLEALIGEANGLTDNLREEMLGKINNLQQQIDMLTGENIGELLERLNDSIQQALTAAQEARTAKTATEEATALATTATELANASALLAEEKANYANEKAVLAQEAADNANLEASNLSQLKIDVVQATQDANTATGNANQATQAAQTATDAIYIVLPNVTGLVNLKEWNNETQYKKNNFVTLEGNGYMALRDNKGVRPPSLPMLSNADWAMFVQKGEKGEQGTGVRILGTLSDESSLPSIGEPGDAYLINGDLYVWSDTTNDWTNVGTIKGPKGDIGPQGPQGEQGPPGQDADLTEVNQEMANIKQTVTDNQQVVTEHLADNVRHVTAEDKANWNAMLRAVTVGGSNEDANNPVASAILTSGIAKGAPDSGYWYIFTFTYGGGGGATPNMGQIAIAYLNNGSRGSDMRTRYRFGGEWSAWSSSFHLPTPVNAVLATGWYVNTGEALTYYKDGFGIVHVNGRVRRTDGNTSRRVTTLPVGYRPTKAVQSQVTVGITSSGYVDIDINGNIDVWLEGSTNVSVLIDASFPTTV
;
A
#
# COMPACT_ATOMS: atom_id res chain seq x y z
N MET A 1 53.82 -38.75 32.35
CA MET A 1 54.72 -39.54 33.22
C MET A 1 55.69 -40.33 32.36
N ALA A 2 56.91 -39.83 32.17
CA ALA A 2 58.05 -40.58 31.63
C ALA A 2 59.29 -40.13 32.42
N ARG A 3 60.09 -41.10 32.87
CA ARG A 3 61.10 -40.96 33.93
C ARG A 3 62.30 -40.10 33.47
N MET A 4 62.68 -39.11 34.28
CA MET A 4 63.99 -38.45 34.21
C MET A 4 65.08 -39.52 34.34
N ARG A 5 65.97 -39.59 33.34
CA ARG A 5 67.17 -40.44 33.38
C ARG A 5 68.30 -39.56 33.91
N GLU A 6 68.63 -39.72 35.20
CA GLU A 6 69.76 -39.02 35.81
C GLU A 6 71.07 -39.39 35.10
N ILE A 7 71.76 -38.37 34.57
CA ILE A 7 73.09 -38.51 33.97
C ILE A 7 74.12 -38.55 35.12
N GLY A 8 74.98 -39.57 35.07
CA GLY A 8 75.96 -39.92 36.12
C GLY A 8 76.95 -38.82 36.49
N ALA A 9 77.44 -38.93 37.72
CA ALA A 9 78.09 -37.90 38.55
C ALA A 9 79.52 -37.48 38.16
N SER A 10 79.85 -37.27 36.88
CA SER A 10 81.19 -36.80 36.47
C SER A 10 81.25 -35.40 35.87
N PHE A 11 80.16 -34.63 35.88
CA PHE A 11 80.15 -33.24 35.39
C PHE A 11 79.84 -32.25 36.51
N ASP A 12 80.59 -31.15 36.53
CA ASP A 12 80.41 -30.05 37.48
C ASP A 12 78.96 -29.55 37.43
N LYS A 13 78.43 -29.13 38.59
CA LYS A 13 77.02 -28.76 38.77
C LYS A 13 76.61 -27.63 37.81
N GLY A 14 77.50 -26.66 37.58
CA GLY A 14 77.26 -25.58 36.62
C GLY A 14 77.05 -26.09 35.19
N TYR A 15 77.86 -27.05 34.75
CA TYR A 15 77.76 -27.61 33.39
C TYR A 15 76.46 -28.40 33.17
N ARG A 16 75.94 -29.03 34.23
CA ARG A 16 74.65 -29.74 34.21
C ARG A 16 73.47 -28.78 34.18
N ASP A 17 73.55 -27.69 34.93
CA ASP A 17 72.51 -26.67 34.97
C ASP A 17 72.44 -25.90 33.63
N ASP A 18 73.59 -25.62 32.99
CA ASP A 18 73.67 -25.00 31.67
C ASP A 18 73.12 -25.91 30.55
N LEU A 19 73.43 -27.21 30.59
CA LEU A 19 72.88 -28.18 29.63
C LEU A 19 71.35 -28.29 29.75
N ASN A 20 70.82 -28.37 30.97
CA ASN A 20 69.38 -28.44 31.19
C ASN A 20 68.66 -27.14 30.82
N TYR A 21 69.29 -25.99 31.05
CA TYR A 21 68.77 -24.69 30.62
C TYR A 21 68.72 -24.58 29.09
N ASN A 22 69.78 -25.01 28.40
CA ASN A 22 69.85 -25.02 26.95
C ASN A 22 68.86 -26.01 26.31
N PHE A 23 68.63 -27.18 26.91
CA PHE A 23 67.59 -28.11 26.45
C PHE A 23 66.17 -27.54 26.65
N GLY A 24 65.92 -26.83 27.76
CA GLY A 24 64.66 -26.13 27.99
C GLY A 24 64.39 -25.01 26.99
N LEU A 25 65.42 -24.24 26.61
CA LEU A 25 65.33 -23.26 25.53
C LEU A 25 65.06 -23.91 24.17
N LEU A 26 65.66 -25.07 23.90
CA LEU A 26 65.44 -25.82 22.68
C LEU A 26 63.99 -26.34 22.55
N GLU A 27 63.41 -26.86 23.64
CA GLU A 27 62.01 -27.30 23.67
C GLU A 27 61.02 -26.13 23.52
N ALA A 28 61.32 -24.97 24.11
CA ALA A 28 60.52 -23.75 23.95
C ALA A 28 60.55 -23.22 22.50
N LEU A 29 61.73 -23.21 21.87
CA LEU A 29 61.92 -22.84 20.46
C LEU A 29 61.23 -23.82 19.50
N ILE A 30 61.22 -25.13 19.81
CA ILE A 30 60.47 -26.13 19.03
C ILE A 30 58.95 -25.94 19.21
N GLY A 31 58.48 -25.52 20.39
CA GLY A 31 57.09 -25.19 20.66
C GLY A 31 56.58 -23.96 19.89
N GLU A 32 57.43 -22.94 19.71
CA GLU A 32 57.13 -21.74 18.91
C GLU A 32 57.25 -21.97 17.39
N ALA A 33 57.91 -23.03 16.93
CA ALA A 33 58.15 -23.34 15.52
C ALA A 33 57.00 -24.04 14.78
N ASN A 34 55.81 -24.16 15.36
CA ASN A 34 54.64 -24.82 14.73
C ASN A 34 53.97 -24.02 13.59
N GLY A 35 54.72 -23.18 12.87
CA GLY A 35 54.17 -22.40 11.76
C GLY A 35 55.16 -21.79 10.76
N LEU A 36 56.43 -22.19 10.72
CA LEU A 36 57.40 -21.64 9.75
C LEU A 36 57.96 -22.68 8.77
N THR A 37 57.99 -22.25 7.52
CA THR A 37 58.16 -22.93 6.23
C THR A 37 59.42 -23.77 6.05
N ASP A 38 59.32 -24.78 5.21
CA ASP A 38 60.31 -25.83 4.88
C ASP A 38 61.73 -25.34 4.58
N ASN A 39 61.92 -24.08 4.17
CA ASN A 39 63.24 -23.49 3.96
C ASN A 39 64.09 -23.37 5.24
N LEU A 40 63.48 -23.00 6.38
CA LEU A 40 64.21 -22.91 7.65
C LEU A 40 64.61 -24.30 8.16
N ARG A 41 63.74 -25.29 7.91
CA ARG A 41 63.98 -26.71 8.23
C ARG A 41 65.12 -27.28 7.36
N GLU A 42 65.11 -27.01 6.06
CA GLU A 42 66.18 -27.39 5.12
C GLU A 42 67.53 -26.74 5.49
N GLU A 43 67.52 -25.46 5.87
CA GLU A 43 68.74 -24.76 6.29
C GLU A 43 69.30 -25.31 7.62
N MET A 44 68.43 -25.58 8.60
CA MET A 44 68.81 -26.21 9.86
C MET A 44 69.34 -27.64 9.65
N LEU A 45 68.73 -28.43 8.77
CA LEU A 45 69.20 -29.76 8.41
C LEU A 45 70.54 -29.71 7.66
N GLY A 46 70.75 -28.72 6.80
CA GLY A 46 72.03 -28.46 6.15
C GLY A 46 73.15 -28.14 7.15
N LYS A 47 72.86 -27.32 8.16
CA LYS A 47 73.80 -26.98 9.24
C LYS A 47 74.11 -28.18 10.15
N ILE A 48 73.11 -29.00 10.46
CA ILE A 48 73.27 -30.26 11.22
C ILE A 48 74.15 -31.26 10.44
N ASN A 49 73.95 -31.40 9.13
CA ASN A 49 74.79 -32.27 8.29
C ASN A 49 76.24 -31.76 8.19
N ASN A 50 76.44 -30.44 8.16
CA ASN A 50 77.78 -29.84 8.18
C ASN A 50 78.48 -30.08 9.52
N LEU A 51 77.75 -29.98 10.64
CA LEU A 51 78.22 -30.34 11.99
C LEU A 51 78.58 -31.83 12.08
N GLN A 52 77.78 -32.71 11.48
CA GLN A 52 78.07 -34.16 11.45
C GLN A 52 79.38 -34.45 10.72
N GLN A 53 79.63 -33.79 9.59
CA GLN A 53 80.90 -33.90 8.84
C GLN A 53 82.10 -33.31 9.59
N GLN A 54 81.90 -32.27 10.41
CA GLN A 54 82.94 -31.71 11.26
C GLN A 54 83.26 -32.60 12.46
N ILE A 55 82.26 -33.27 13.04
CA ILE A 55 82.44 -34.28 14.09
C ILE A 55 83.23 -35.49 13.57
N ASP A 56 83.00 -35.90 12.32
CA ASP A 56 83.79 -36.96 11.67
C ASP A 56 85.24 -36.54 11.37
N MET A 57 85.53 -35.23 11.27
CA MET A 57 86.91 -34.69 11.16
C MET A 57 87.58 -34.44 12.52
N LEU A 58 86.82 -34.40 13.63
CA LEU A 58 87.25 -34.05 14.99
C LEU A 58 87.93 -35.19 15.78
N THR A 59 88.58 -36.12 15.08
CA THR A 59 89.62 -36.96 15.70
C THR A 59 90.94 -36.20 15.96
N GLY A 60 90.98 -34.87 15.83
CA GLY A 60 92.15 -34.06 16.20
C GLY A 60 91.97 -32.54 16.04
N GLU A 61 92.00 -31.85 17.18
CA GLU A 61 92.23 -30.40 17.44
C GLU A 61 91.10 -29.35 17.28
N ASN A 62 91.01 -28.49 18.31
CA ASN A 62 90.35 -27.19 18.48
C ASN A 62 88.82 -27.07 18.69
N ILE A 63 88.37 -27.46 19.89
CA ILE A 63 86.99 -27.31 20.41
C ILE A 63 86.56 -25.84 20.65
N GLY A 64 87.48 -24.92 20.96
CA GLY A 64 87.15 -23.54 21.33
C GLY A 64 86.61 -22.68 20.18
N GLU A 65 87.28 -22.70 19.02
CA GLU A 65 86.88 -21.93 17.83
C GLU A 65 85.58 -22.46 17.21
N LEU A 66 85.29 -23.75 17.41
CA LEU A 66 84.04 -24.39 16.98
C LEU A 66 82.83 -23.93 17.81
N LEU A 67 83.00 -23.75 19.12
CA LEU A 67 81.94 -23.22 19.99
C LEU A 67 81.63 -21.76 19.67
N GLU A 68 82.65 -20.95 19.35
CA GLU A 68 82.48 -19.55 18.96
C GLU A 68 81.75 -19.44 17.60
N ARG A 69 82.15 -20.22 16.60
CA ARG A 69 81.46 -20.28 15.30
C ARG A 69 80.03 -20.80 15.40
N LEU A 70 79.77 -21.77 16.28
CA LEU A 70 78.42 -22.28 16.54
C LEU A 70 77.55 -21.18 17.16
N ASN A 71 78.08 -20.45 18.14
CA ASN A 71 77.38 -19.34 18.77
C ASN A 71 77.06 -18.22 17.78
N ASP A 72 78.02 -17.83 16.92
CA ASP A 72 77.79 -16.83 15.87
C ASP A 72 76.74 -17.29 14.85
N SER A 73 76.77 -18.55 14.46
CA SER A 73 75.78 -19.10 13.50
C SER A 73 74.37 -19.13 14.09
N ILE A 74 74.23 -19.39 15.40
CA ILE A 74 72.96 -19.33 16.12
C ILE A 74 72.44 -17.89 16.19
N GLN A 75 73.30 -16.92 16.49
CA GLN A 75 72.91 -15.51 16.55
C GLN A 75 72.48 -14.96 15.19
N GLN A 76 73.16 -15.35 14.11
CA GLN A 76 72.76 -15.00 12.74
C GLN A 76 71.42 -15.63 12.36
N ALA A 77 71.18 -16.90 12.72
CA ALA A 77 69.91 -17.57 12.47
C ALA A 77 68.76 -16.92 13.26
N LEU A 78 69.00 -16.52 14.51
CA LEU A 78 68.01 -15.82 15.33
C LEU A 78 67.65 -14.44 14.73
N THR A 79 68.67 -13.69 14.28
CA THR A 79 68.48 -12.40 13.63
C THR A 79 67.65 -12.54 12.35
N ALA A 80 68.00 -13.48 11.47
CA ALA A 80 67.28 -13.73 10.22
C ALA A 80 65.82 -14.18 10.47
N ALA A 81 65.58 -15.00 11.49
CA ALA A 81 64.22 -15.42 11.88
C ALA A 81 63.37 -14.24 12.37
N GLN A 82 63.98 -13.30 13.10
CA GLN A 82 63.30 -12.11 13.63
C GLN A 82 62.98 -11.09 12.53
N GLU A 83 63.88 -10.92 11.56
CA GLU A 83 63.64 -10.14 10.34
C GLU A 83 62.52 -10.73 9.49
N ALA A 84 62.52 -12.05 9.26
CA ALA A 84 61.46 -12.73 8.53
C ALA A 84 60.08 -12.60 9.20
N ARG A 85 60.03 -12.65 10.54
CA ARG A 85 58.79 -12.44 11.31
C ARG A 85 58.26 -11.01 11.15
N THR A 86 59.15 -10.03 11.18
CA THR A 86 58.78 -8.61 11.00
C THR A 86 58.23 -8.37 9.59
N ALA A 87 58.88 -8.93 8.56
CA ALA A 87 58.43 -8.84 7.18
C ALA A 87 57.08 -9.54 6.95
N LYS A 88 56.86 -10.71 7.57
CA LYS A 88 55.56 -11.42 7.52
C LYS A 88 54.45 -10.57 8.14
N THR A 89 54.67 -10.01 9.33
CA THR A 89 53.70 -9.16 10.02
C THR A 89 53.34 -7.94 9.17
N ALA A 90 54.34 -7.26 8.59
CA ALA A 90 54.11 -6.12 7.69
C ALA A 90 53.32 -6.51 6.43
N THR A 91 53.53 -7.72 5.89
CA THR A 91 52.78 -8.22 4.73
C THR A 91 51.33 -8.56 5.08
N GLU A 92 51.09 -9.15 6.25
CA GLU A 92 49.75 -9.44 6.77
C GLU A 92 48.97 -8.14 7.04
N GLU A 93 49.62 -7.13 7.63
CA GLU A 93 49.05 -5.79 7.83
C GLU A 93 48.72 -5.09 6.50
N ALA A 94 49.64 -5.12 5.53
CA ALA A 94 49.42 -4.54 4.20
C ALA A 94 48.26 -5.22 3.46
N THR A 95 48.14 -6.55 3.61
CA THR A 95 47.04 -7.33 3.01
C THR A 95 45.70 -6.96 3.67
N ALA A 96 45.65 -6.85 5.00
CA ALA A 96 44.45 -6.43 5.72
C ALA A 96 44.00 -5.00 5.33
N LEU A 97 44.95 -4.07 5.17
CA LEU A 97 44.68 -2.71 4.69
C LEU A 97 44.14 -2.70 3.26
N ALA A 98 44.69 -3.52 2.36
CA ALA A 98 44.23 -3.65 0.97
C ALA A 98 42.81 -4.25 0.87
N THR A 99 42.49 -5.23 1.71
CA THR A 99 41.13 -5.78 1.83
C THR A 99 40.16 -4.71 2.32
N THR A 100 40.52 -3.99 3.39
CA THR A 100 39.70 -2.90 3.93
C THR A 100 39.47 -1.78 2.90
N ALA A 101 40.49 -1.40 2.13
CA ALA A 101 40.37 -0.39 1.08
C ALA A 101 39.41 -0.85 -0.05
N THR A 102 39.42 -2.14 -0.38
CA THR A 102 38.53 -2.74 -1.38
C THR A 102 37.08 -2.78 -0.88
N GLU A 103 36.87 -3.14 0.39
CA GLU A 103 35.55 -3.10 1.04
C GLU A 103 35.00 -1.67 1.08
N LEU A 104 35.84 -0.68 1.40
CA LEU A 104 35.45 0.73 1.40
C LEU A 104 35.08 1.24 0.00
N ALA A 105 35.82 0.82 -1.04
CA ALA A 105 35.51 1.15 -2.42
C ALA A 105 34.16 0.56 -2.87
N ASN A 106 33.89 -0.70 -2.51
CA ASN A 106 32.61 -1.36 -2.79
C ASN A 106 31.45 -0.68 -2.05
N ALA A 107 31.62 -0.33 -0.77
CA ALA A 107 30.63 0.42 -0.01
C ALA A 107 30.35 1.80 -0.62
N SER A 108 31.38 2.47 -1.13
CA SER A 108 31.26 3.77 -1.79
C SER A 108 30.48 3.67 -3.12
N ALA A 109 30.68 2.58 -3.88
CA ALA A 109 29.94 2.33 -5.10
C ALA A 109 28.45 2.06 -4.84
N LEU A 110 28.11 1.25 -3.84
CA LEU A 110 26.73 0.99 -3.41
C LEU A 110 26.02 2.28 -2.96
N LEU A 111 26.72 3.13 -2.19
CA LEU A 111 26.18 4.42 -1.77
C LEU A 111 25.91 5.36 -2.96
N ALA A 112 26.75 5.32 -4.01
CA ALA A 112 26.53 6.10 -5.22
C ALA A 112 25.32 5.61 -6.01
N GLU A 113 25.12 4.30 -6.10
CA GLU A 113 23.93 3.68 -6.72
C GLU A 113 22.65 4.03 -5.94
N GLU A 114 22.67 3.94 -4.62
CA GLU A 114 21.53 4.31 -3.77
C GLU A 114 21.15 5.80 -3.94
N LYS A 115 22.15 6.70 -4.00
CA LYS A 115 21.91 8.13 -4.27
C LYS A 115 21.31 8.36 -5.66
N ALA A 116 21.72 7.60 -6.67
CA ALA A 116 21.15 7.69 -8.01
C ALA A 116 19.69 7.22 -8.02
N ASN A 117 19.40 6.10 -7.34
CA ASN A 117 18.04 5.57 -7.22
C ASN A 117 17.12 6.56 -6.47
N TYR A 118 17.59 7.15 -5.36
CA TYR A 118 16.85 8.17 -4.63
C TYR A 118 16.58 9.42 -5.48
N ALA A 119 17.57 9.88 -6.26
CA ALA A 119 17.39 11.00 -7.16
C ALA A 119 16.35 10.70 -8.26
N ASN A 120 16.35 9.47 -8.79
CA ASN A 120 15.37 9.02 -9.77
C ASN A 120 13.95 8.97 -9.18
N GLU A 121 13.80 8.43 -7.97
CA GLU A 121 12.52 8.40 -7.26
C GLU A 121 11.98 9.83 -7.02
N LYS A 122 12.85 10.76 -6.62
CA LYS A 122 12.47 12.17 -6.46
C LYS A 122 12.08 12.84 -7.78
N ALA A 123 12.72 12.49 -8.89
CA ALA A 123 12.35 12.98 -10.21
C ALA A 123 10.97 12.48 -10.65
N VAL A 124 10.66 11.20 -10.39
CA VAL A 124 9.33 10.62 -10.68
C VAL A 124 8.24 11.33 -9.87
N LEU A 125 8.44 11.50 -8.55
CA LEU A 125 7.49 12.21 -7.69
C LEU A 125 7.27 13.66 -8.12
N ALA A 126 8.33 14.34 -8.56
CA ALA A 126 8.22 15.70 -9.09
C ALA A 126 7.41 15.76 -10.39
N GLN A 127 7.56 14.77 -11.27
CA GLN A 127 6.78 14.65 -12.49
C GLN A 127 5.30 14.38 -12.19
N GLU A 128 5.00 13.45 -11.28
CA GLU A 128 3.61 13.16 -10.86
C GLU A 128 2.94 14.40 -10.25
N ALA A 129 3.68 15.17 -9.44
CA ALA A 129 3.17 16.42 -8.88
C ALA A 129 2.88 17.47 -9.97
N ALA A 130 3.74 17.57 -10.99
CA ALA A 130 3.51 18.47 -12.13
C ALA A 130 2.28 18.05 -12.96
N ASP A 131 2.09 16.75 -13.19
CA ASP A 131 0.95 16.21 -13.92
C ASP A 131 -0.36 16.47 -13.18
N ASN A 132 -0.38 16.27 -11.85
CA ASN A 132 -1.53 16.61 -11.01
C ASN A 132 -1.86 18.10 -11.04
N ALA A 133 -0.85 18.98 -10.96
CA ALA A 133 -1.06 20.41 -11.05
C ALA A 133 -1.66 20.82 -12.42
N ASN A 134 -1.22 20.18 -13.51
CA ASN A 134 -1.78 20.40 -14.84
C ASN A 134 -3.25 19.94 -14.93
N LEU A 135 -3.59 18.81 -14.31
CA LEU A 135 -4.97 18.31 -14.24
C LEU A 135 -5.87 19.27 -13.45
N GLU A 136 -5.41 19.75 -12.29
CA GLU A 136 -6.16 20.73 -11.49
C GLU A 136 -6.37 22.06 -12.25
N ALA A 137 -5.36 22.54 -12.98
CA ALA A 137 -5.50 23.72 -13.83
C ALA A 137 -6.54 23.53 -14.95
N SER A 138 -6.62 22.33 -15.53
CA SER A 138 -7.65 21.98 -16.51
C SER A 138 -9.05 21.97 -15.88
N ASN A 139 -9.21 21.34 -14.72
CA ASN A 139 -10.47 21.31 -13.97
C ASN A 139 -10.95 22.71 -13.59
N LEU A 140 -10.04 23.58 -13.13
CA LEU A 140 -10.36 24.97 -12.82
C LEU A 140 -10.80 25.76 -14.07
N SER A 141 -10.16 25.49 -15.21
CA SER A 141 -10.53 26.10 -16.49
C SER A 141 -11.94 25.70 -16.90
N GLN A 142 -12.32 24.43 -16.72
CA GLN A 142 -13.67 23.95 -16.98
C GLN A 142 -14.70 24.56 -16.02
N LEU A 143 -14.39 24.59 -14.72
CA LEU A 143 -15.26 25.22 -13.74
C LEU A 143 -15.54 26.70 -14.06
N LYS A 144 -14.53 27.42 -14.56
CA LYS A 144 -14.71 28.81 -15.00
C LYS A 144 -15.70 28.92 -16.16
N ILE A 145 -15.66 27.99 -17.11
CA ILE A 145 -16.63 27.94 -18.23
C ILE A 145 -18.03 27.67 -17.68
N ASP A 146 -18.17 26.70 -16.78
CA ASP A 146 -19.47 26.31 -16.20
C ASP A 146 -20.10 27.46 -15.39
N VAL A 147 -19.30 28.19 -14.62
CA VAL A 147 -19.76 29.37 -13.86
C VAL A 147 -20.21 30.50 -14.80
N VAL A 148 -19.47 30.74 -15.88
CA VAL A 148 -19.87 31.74 -16.89
C VAL A 148 -21.19 31.33 -17.54
N GLN A 149 -21.37 30.06 -17.89
CA GLN A 149 -22.61 29.56 -18.47
C GLN A 149 -23.79 29.71 -17.49
N ALA A 150 -23.60 29.28 -16.23
CA ALA A 150 -24.63 29.42 -15.20
C ALA A 150 -25.04 30.89 -14.98
N THR A 151 -24.09 31.82 -15.09
CA THR A 151 -24.37 33.26 -15.00
C THR A 151 -25.20 33.75 -16.20
N GLN A 152 -24.89 33.28 -17.41
CA GLN A 152 -25.67 33.62 -18.61
C GLN A 152 -27.10 33.06 -18.52
N ASP A 153 -27.25 31.84 -18.02
CA ASP A 153 -28.56 31.19 -17.84
C ASP A 153 -29.40 31.97 -16.79
N ALA A 154 -28.79 32.38 -15.67
CA ALA A 154 -29.44 33.20 -14.66
C ALA A 154 -29.88 34.57 -15.19
N ASN A 155 -29.03 35.22 -16.01
CA ASN A 155 -29.38 36.49 -16.67
C ASN A 155 -30.56 36.30 -17.64
N THR A 156 -30.57 35.20 -18.38
CA THR A 156 -31.66 34.85 -19.31
C THR A 156 -32.97 34.62 -18.55
N ALA A 157 -32.93 33.86 -17.46
CA ALA A 157 -34.08 33.63 -16.59
C ALA A 157 -34.63 34.94 -16.00
N THR A 158 -33.75 35.84 -15.57
CA THR A 158 -34.13 37.18 -15.08
C THR A 158 -34.82 38.01 -16.16
N GLY A 159 -34.30 37.98 -17.39
CA GLY A 159 -34.92 38.64 -18.54
C GLY A 159 -36.34 38.12 -18.82
N ASN A 160 -36.52 36.79 -18.81
CA ASN A 160 -37.83 36.16 -19.00
C ASN A 160 -38.81 36.54 -17.88
N ALA A 161 -38.36 36.58 -16.61
CA ALA A 161 -39.19 36.98 -15.49
C ALA A 161 -39.66 38.45 -15.59
N ASN A 162 -38.76 39.35 -16.03
CA ASN A 162 -39.10 40.75 -16.27
C ASN A 162 -40.13 40.91 -17.39
N GLN A 163 -39.98 40.16 -18.49
CA GLN A 163 -40.97 40.15 -19.58
C GLN A 163 -42.34 39.65 -19.11
N ALA A 164 -42.37 38.55 -18.34
CA ALA A 164 -43.61 38.02 -17.77
C ALA A 164 -44.29 39.04 -16.85
N THR A 165 -43.52 39.76 -16.04
CA THR A 165 -44.02 40.82 -15.16
C THR A 165 -44.63 41.98 -15.96
N GLN A 166 -43.96 42.43 -17.03
CA GLN A 166 -44.48 43.47 -17.92
C GLN A 166 -45.77 43.02 -18.63
N ALA A 167 -45.84 41.76 -19.08
CA ALA A 167 -47.05 41.21 -19.68
C ALA A 167 -48.22 41.18 -18.68
N ALA A 168 -47.97 40.79 -17.43
CA ALA A 168 -48.97 40.81 -16.37
C ALA A 168 -49.45 42.24 -16.04
N GLN A 169 -48.54 43.21 -16.00
CA GLN A 169 -48.90 44.62 -15.79
C GLN A 169 -49.75 45.14 -16.96
N THR A 170 -49.36 44.84 -18.20
CA THR A 170 -50.12 45.23 -19.40
C THR A 170 -51.54 44.66 -19.38
N ALA A 171 -51.70 43.40 -18.99
CA ALA A 171 -53.02 42.77 -18.84
C ALA A 171 -53.85 43.44 -17.73
N THR A 172 -53.21 43.78 -16.61
CA THR A 172 -53.84 44.49 -15.49
C THR A 172 -54.30 45.88 -15.91
N ASP A 173 -53.47 46.63 -16.63
CA ASP A 173 -53.79 47.95 -17.14
C ASP A 173 -54.96 47.88 -18.15
N ALA A 174 -54.97 46.86 -19.02
CA ALA A 174 -56.09 46.62 -19.93
C ALA A 174 -57.40 46.37 -19.17
N ILE A 175 -57.37 45.62 -18.07
CA ILE A 175 -58.53 45.40 -17.19
C ILE A 175 -58.98 46.72 -16.55
N TYR A 176 -58.05 47.55 -16.05
CA TYR A 176 -58.36 48.87 -15.51
C TYR A 176 -59.01 49.83 -16.51
N ILE A 177 -58.72 49.69 -17.81
CA ILE A 177 -59.39 50.47 -18.87
C ILE A 177 -60.84 49.99 -19.08
N VAL A 178 -61.09 48.68 -19.02
CA VAL A 178 -62.40 48.11 -19.32
C VAL A 178 -63.38 48.27 -18.15
N LEU A 179 -62.94 48.00 -16.91
CA LEU A 179 -63.78 48.01 -15.70
C LEU A 179 -64.63 49.27 -15.53
N PRO A 180 -64.12 50.51 -15.66
CA PRO A 180 -64.92 51.73 -15.53
C PRO A 180 -66.01 51.88 -16.59
N ASN A 181 -65.82 51.28 -17.78
CA ASN A 181 -66.78 51.30 -18.88
C ASN A 181 -67.87 50.22 -18.71
N VAL A 182 -67.67 49.27 -17.80
CA VAL A 182 -68.70 48.31 -17.39
C VAL A 182 -69.74 49.05 -16.53
N THR A 183 -70.69 49.67 -17.22
CA THR A 183 -71.80 50.39 -16.58
C THR A 183 -73.03 49.50 -16.48
N GLY A 184 -73.79 49.71 -15.40
CA GLY A 184 -75.08 49.06 -15.22
C GLY A 184 -75.03 47.61 -14.74
N LEU A 185 -73.89 47.02 -14.41
CA LEU A 185 -73.86 45.74 -13.67
C LEU A 185 -74.25 45.95 -12.20
N VAL A 186 -75.54 46.21 -11.98
CA VAL A 186 -76.14 46.43 -10.66
C VAL A 186 -77.34 45.50 -10.53
N ASN A 187 -77.37 44.70 -9.46
CA ASN A 187 -78.57 43.99 -9.08
C ASN A 187 -79.50 44.95 -8.31
N LEU A 188 -80.57 45.38 -8.96
CA LEU A 188 -81.56 46.32 -8.41
C LEU A 188 -82.70 45.62 -7.66
N LYS A 189 -82.54 44.33 -7.31
CA LYS A 189 -83.52 43.53 -6.57
C LYS A 189 -84.82 43.36 -7.35
N GLU A 190 -85.99 43.64 -6.77
CA GLU A 190 -87.29 43.38 -7.41
C GLU A 190 -87.62 44.46 -8.45
N TRP A 191 -88.21 44.04 -9.57
CA TRP A 191 -88.64 44.94 -10.63
C TRP A 191 -89.78 45.85 -10.14
N ASN A 192 -89.74 47.12 -10.52
CA ASN A 192 -90.71 48.16 -10.20
C ASN A 192 -90.98 49.01 -11.45
N ASN A 193 -92.24 49.39 -11.67
CA ASN A 193 -92.65 50.19 -12.83
C ASN A 193 -92.13 51.64 -12.79
N GLU A 194 -91.78 52.17 -11.62
CA GLU A 194 -91.29 53.54 -11.44
C GLU A 194 -89.76 53.68 -11.51
N THR A 195 -89.02 52.58 -11.43
CA THR A 195 -87.55 52.57 -11.45
C THR A 195 -87.02 52.70 -12.88
N GLN A 196 -86.03 53.58 -13.07
CA GLN A 196 -85.25 53.63 -14.30
C GLN A 196 -84.20 52.53 -14.27
N TYR A 197 -84.29 51.58 -15.19
CA TYR A 197 -83.29 50.55 -15.41
C TYR A 197 -82.33 51.00 -16.50
N LYS A 198 -81.04 50.76 -16.25
CA LYS A 198 -79.97 50.92 -17.22
C LYS A 198 -79.66 49.59 -17.87
N LYS A 199 -79.17 49.63 -19.11
CA LYS A 199 -78.63 48.44 -19.78
C LYS A 199 -77.71 47.68 -18.82
N ASN A 200 -77.81 46.35 -18.81
CA ASN A 200 -77.10 45.42 -17.94
C ASN A 200 -77.57 45.34 -16.48
N ASN A 201 -78.55 46.15 -16.04
CA ASN A 201 -79.11 46.00 -14.70
C ASN A 201 -79.78 44.63 -14.56
N PHE A 202 -79.60 44.02 -13.40
CA PHE A 202 -80.28 42.78 -13.05
C PHE A 202 -81.46 43.10 -12.13
N VAL A 203 -82.59 42.44 -12.38
CA VAL A 203 -83.77 42.50 -11.52
C VAL A 203 -84.32 41.11 -11.29
N THR A 204 -85.20 41.01 -10.32
CA THR A 204 -86.03 39.84 -10.05
C THR A 204 -87.49 40.21 -10.23
N LEU A 205 -88.30 39.32 -10.78
CA LEU A 205 -89.75 39.48 -10.85
C LEU A 205 -90.38 38.12 -10.65
N GLU A 206 -91.28 38.01 -9.66
CA GLU A 206 -91.94 36.75 -9.30
C GLU A 206 -90.93 35.63 -8.97
N GLY A 207 -89.75 36.04 -8.49
CA GLY A 207 -88.62 35.16 -8.15
C GLY A 207 -87.69 34.78 -9.30
N ASN A 208 -88.05 35.10 -10.56
CA ASN A 208 -87.17 34.89 -11.71
C ASN A 208 -86.23 36.08 -11.89
N GLY A 209 -85.00 35.87 -12.34
CA GLY A 209 -84.03 36.93 -12.60
C GLY A 209 -83.95 37.29 -14.08
N TYR A 210 -83.86 38.60 -14.33
CA TYR A 210 -83.81 39.20 -15.66
C TYR A 210 -82.68 40.23 -15.77
N MET A 211 -82.12 40.39 -16.95
CA MET A 211 -81.14 41.40 -17.30
C MET A 211 -81.75 42.39 -18.29
N ALA A 212 -81.57 43.69 -18.03
CA ALA A 212 -82.00 44.75 -18.93
C ALA A 212 -81.10 44.77 -20.18
N LEU A 213 -81.69 44.65 -21.37
CA LEU A 213 -80.98 44.68 -22.65
C LEU A 213 -80.69 46.11 -23.14
N ARG A 214 -81.46 47.08 -22.63
CA ARG A 214 -81.32 48.52 -22.88
C ARG A 214 -81.91 49.33 -21.71
N ASP A 215 -81.64 50.64 -21.69
CA ASP A 215 -82.27 51.56 -20.74
C ASP A 215 -83.79 51.53 -20.90
N ASN A 216 -84.52 51.27 -19.82
CA ASN A 216 -85.99 51.21 -19.83
C ASN A 216 -86.58 51.63 -18.49
N LYS A 217 -87.82 52.13 -18.52
CA LYS A 217 -88.63 52.49 -17.33
C LYS A 217 -90.07 52.10 -17.60
N GLY A 218 -90.71 51.45 -16.64
CA GLY A 218 -92.11 51.02 -16.76
C GLY A 218 -92.36 49.83 -17.69
N VAL A 219 -91.34 49.31 -18.39
CA VAL A 219 -91.47 48.10 -19.21
C VAL A 219 -91.32 46.87 -18.32
N ARG A 220 -92.38 46.08 -18.20
CA ARG A 220 -92.39 44.86 -17.40
C ARG A 220 -91.54 43.75 -18.07
N PRO A 221 -90.69 43.04 -17.32
CA PRO A 221 -90.08 41.80 -17.78
C PRO A 221 -91.15 40.80 -18.28
N PRO A 222 -90.83 39.98 -19.29
CA PRO A 222 -91.79 39.05 -19.86
C PRO A 222 -92.20 37.99 -18.82
N SER A 223 -93.46 37.58 -18.85
CA SER A 223 -93.96 36.42 -18.12
C SER A 223 -93.72 35.15 -18.94
N LEU A 224 -93.58 34.02 -18.25
CA LEU A 224 -93.52 32.71 -18.90
C LEU A 224 -94.77 32.49 -19.81
N PRO A 225 -94.62 31.81 -20.96
CA PRO A 225 -93.43 31.09 -21.42
C PRO A 225 -92.39 31.97 -22.13
N MET A 226 -92.61 33.28 -22.24
CA MET A 226 -91.74 34.16 -23.00
C MET A 226 -90.51 34.54 -22.16
N LEU A 227 -89.31 34.19 -22.63
CA LEU A 227 -88.06 34.38 -21.87
C LEU A 227 -87.37 35.72 -22.16
N SER A 228 -87.79 36.47 -23.18
CA SER A 228 -87.24 37.78 -23.50
C SER A 228 -88.27 38.67 -24.18
N ASN A 229 -88.03 39.97 -24.11
CA ASN A 229 -88.63 41.00 -24.96
C ASN A 229 -87.52 41.96 -25.42
N ALA A 230 -87.89 43.10 -26.00
CA ALA A 230 -86.91 44.08 -26.49
C ALA A 230 -86.00 44.65 -25.38
N ASP A 231 -86.48 44.67 -24.14
CA ASP A 231 -85.90 45.40 -23.01
C ASP A 231 -85.33 44.48 -21.93
N TRP A 232 -85.78 43.22 -21.86
CA TRP A 232 -85.43 42.27 -20.80
C TRP A 232 -85.17 40.89 -21.37
N ALA A 233 -84.17 40.20 -20.83
CA ALA A 233 -83.96 38.77 -21.02
C ALA A 233 -83.91 38.06 -19.66
N MET A 234 -84.64 36.97 -19.52
CA MET A 234 -84.55 36.09 -18.36
C MET A 234 -83.21 35.35 -18.39
N PHE A 235 -82.54 35.29 -17.24
CA PHE A 235 -81.28 34.53 -17.08
C PHE A 235 -81.36 33.47 -15.97
N VAL A 236 -82.34 33.56 -15.07
CA VAL A 236 -82.57 32.56 -14.02
C VAL A 236 -84.06 32.42 -13.70
N GLN A 237 -84.54 31.19 -13.56
CA GLN A 237 -85.88 30.87 -13.06
C GLN A 237 -85.82 30.56 -11.56
N LYS A 238 -86.82 30.99 -10.78
CA LYS A 238 -86.92 30.68 -9.35
C LYS A 238 -86.88 29.16 -9.08
N GLY A 239 -86.09 28.74 -8.08
CA GLY A 239 -86.15 27.39 -7.51
C GLY A 239 -87.26 27.22 -6.45
N GLU A 240 -87.68 25.98 -6.20
CA GLU A 240 -88.63 25.65 -5.13
C GLU A 240 -88.04 25.99 -3.75
N LYS A 241 -88.84 26.57 -2.83
CA LYS A 241 -88.37 27.01 -1.50
C LYS A 241 -88.28 25.81 -0.54
N GLY A 242 -87.14 25.63 0.14
CA GLY A 242 -86.95 24.65 1.22
C GLY A 242 -87.56 25.07 2.57
N GLU A 243 -87.77 24.10 3.48
CA GLU A 243 -88.43 24.31 4.78
C GLU A 243 -87.61 25.18 5.75
N GLN A 244 -88.30 25.87 6.66
CA GLN A 244 -87.72 26.86 7.59
C GLN A 244 -87.20 26.21 8.88
N GLY A 245 -86.03 26.63 9.38
CA GLY A 245 -85.46 26.19 10.67
C GLY A 245 -85.93 26.99 11.90
N THR A 246 -85.91 26.35 13.07
CA THR A 246 -86.32 26.88 14.39
C THR A 246 -85.20 27.71 15.04
N GLY A 247 -85.53 28.88 15.61
CA GLY A 247 -84.56 29.82 16.20
C GLY A 247 -84.17 29.52 17.66
N VAL A 248 -83.12 30.19 18.16
CA VAL A 248 -82.59 30.03 19.53
C VAL A 248 -83.18 31.08 20.50
N ARG A 249 -83.60 30.66 21.69
CA ARG A 249 -84.23 31.44 22.76
C ARG A 249 -83.42 31.36 24.06
N ILE A 250 -82.73 32.45 24.42
CA ILE A 250 -81.99 32.50 25.69
C ILE A 250 -82.96 32.72 26.85
N LEU A 251 -83.07 31.72 27.72
CA LEU A 251 -83.98 31.67 28.84
C LEU A 251 -83.42 32.34 30.10
N GLY A 252 -82.11 32.41 30.26
CA GLY A 252 -81.51 33.08 31.41
C GLY A 252 -80.03 32.77 31.62
N THR A 253 -79.56 33.04 32.84
CA THR A 253 -78.18 32.79 33.29
C THR A 253 -78.22 31.86 34.50
N LEU A 254 -77.38 30.84 34.50
CA LEU A 254 -77.22 29.89 35.59
C LEU A 254 -75.82 30.01 36.19
N SER A 255 -75.67 29.64 37.46
CA SER A 255 -74.39 29.72 38.17
C SER A 255 -73.39 28.64 37.73
N ASP A 256 -73.89 27.50 37.29
CA ASP A 256 -73.11 26.31 36.91
C ASP A 256 -73.97 25.33 36.09
N GLU A 257 -73.33 24.37 35.43
CA GLU A 257 -73.99 23.40 34.54
C GLU A 257 -74.96 22.45 35.26
N SER A 258 -74.74 22.15 36.55
CA SER A 258 -75.63 21.25 37.30
C SER A 258 -77.02 21.83 37.54
N SER A 259 -77.14 23.15 37.36
CA SER A 259 -78.41 23.89 37.42
C SER A 259 -79.21 23.84 36.12
N LEU A 260 -78.67 23.24 35.05
CA LEU A 260 -79.40 23.09 33.78
C LEU A 260 -80.58 22.11 33.96
N PRO A 261 -81.78 22.45 33.43
CA PRO A 261 -82.91 21.53 33.44
C PRO A 261 -82.56 20.23 32.70
N SER A 262 -83.07 19.08 33.15
CA SER A 262 -82.82 17.80 32.50
C SER A 262 -83.48 17.65 31.11
N ILE A 263 -84.39 18.56 30.74
CA ILE A 263 -85.07 18.61 29.45
C ILE A 263 -85.22 20.09 29.04
N GLY A 264 -84.93 20.42 27.79
CA GLY A 264 -85.20 21.72 27.15
C GLY A 264 -86.05 21.57 25.88
N GLU A 265 -86.48 22.70 25.31
CA GLU A 265 -87.07 22.73 23.96
C GLU A 265 -85.99 23.08 22.92
N PRO A 266 -86.09 22.58 21.67
CA PRO A 266 -85.10 22.88 20.63
C PRO A 266 -84.90 24.39 20.47
N GLY A 267 -83.66 24.83 20.64
CA GLY A 267 -83.28 26.24 20.57
C GLY A 267 -83.32 26.98 21.91
N ASP A 268 -83.81 26.41 23.01
CA ASP A 268 -83.63 27.06 24.32
C ASP A 268 -82.14 27.19 24.67
N ALA A 269 -81.77 28.25 25.39
CA ALA A 269 -80.36 28.53 25.70
C ALA A 269 -80.17 29.18 27.08
N TYR A 270 -79.05 28.91 27.75
CA TYR A 270 -78.65 29.51 29.01
C TYR A 270 -77.22 30.04 28.93
N LEU A 271 -76.92 31.13 29.64
CA LEU A 271 -75.55 31.62 29.82
C LEU A 271 -74.97 31.08 31.12
N ILE A 272 -73.75 30.56 31.07
CA ILE A 272 -73.00 30.11 32.24
C ILE A 272 -71.57 30.62 32.10
N ASN A 273 -71.13 31.46 33.04
CA ASN A 273 -69.76 32.01 33.10
C ASN A 273 -69.23 32.65 31.80
N GLY A 274 -70.13 33.24 30.99
CA GLY A 274 -69.76 33.94 29.75
C GLY A 274 -69.80 33.08 28.50
N ASP A 275 -70.02 31.77 28.64
CA ASP A 275 -70.33 30.84 27.57
C ASP A 275 -71.85 30.66 27.42
N LEU A 276 -72.31 30.52 26.18
CA LEU A 276 -73.71 30.22 25.88
C LEU A 276 -73.89 28.70 25.76
N TYR A 277 -74.94 28.14 26.35
CA TYR A 277 -75.33 26.72 26.25
C TYR A 277 -76.70 26.63 25.56
N VAL A 278 -76.89 25.72 24.61
CA VAL A 278 -78.13 25.59 23.82
C VAL A 278 -78.65 24.16 23.85
N TRP A 279 -79.96 23.95 24.01
CA TRP A 279 -80.60 22.64 23.97
C TRP A 279 -80.64 22.10 22.54
N SER A 280 -80.05 20.92 22.33
CA SER A 280 -80.09 20.19 21.07
C SER A 280 -81.07 19.01 21.18
N ASP A 281 -82.07 18.98 20.31
CA ASP A 281 -83.00 17.85 20.17
C ASP A 281 -82.36 16.59 19.58
N THR A 282 -81.27 16.78 18.84
CA THR A 282 -80.54 15.69 18.18
C THR A 282 -79.74 14.88 19.19
N THR A 283 -79.10 15.55 20.15
CA THR A 283 -78.39 14.88 21.24
C THR A 283 -79.24 14.73 22.50
N ASN A 284 -80.40 15.40 22.54
CA ASN A 284 -81.30 15.51 23.69
C ASN A 284 -80.57 15.99 24.95
N ASP A 285 -79.70 16.99 24.78
CA ASP A 285 -78.81 17.52 25.83
C ASP A 285 -78.40 19.00 25.57
N TRP A 286 -77.90 19.68 26.61
CA TRP A 286 -77.39 21.05 26.54
C TRP A 286 -75.94 21.10 26.01
N THR A 287 -75.69 21.93 25.00
CA THR A 287 -74.36 22.07 24.37
C THR A 287 -73.79 23.47 24.59
N ASN A 288 -72.59 23.60 25.16
CA ASN A 288 -71.83 24.87 25.22
C ASN A 288 -71.35 25.29 23.82
N VAL A 289 -71.69 26.51 23.40
CA VAL A 289 -71.36 27.11 22.11
C VAL A 289 -70.43 28.34 22.20
N GLY A 290 -69.81 28.57 23.37
CA GLY A 290 -68.66 29.45 23.57
C GLY A 290 -68.94 30.91 23.99
N THR A 291 -67.85 31.67 24.19
CA THR A 291 -67.85 33.09 24.64
C THR A 291 -68.06 34.11 23.50
N ILE A 292 -68.58 35.29 23.84
CA ILE A 292 -69.07 36.29 22.86
C ILE A 292 -68.34 37.67 22.86
N LYS A 293 -67.04 37.78 23.16
CA LYS A 293 -66.35 39.12 23.22
C LYS A 293 -64.89 39.19 22.72
N GLY A 294 -64.55 40.23 21.95
CA GLY A 294 -63.17 40.71 21.59
C GLY A 294 -63.19 42.21 21.24
N PRO A 295 -62.20 42.87 20.58
CA PRO A 295 -60.72 42.77 20.45
C PRO A 295 -60.03 44.17 20.66
N LYS A 296 -58.80 44.46 20.13
CA LYS A 296 -58.44 45.65 19.27
C LYS A 296 -56.90 45.95 19.13
N GLY A 297 -56.43 46.24 17.90
CA GLY A 297 -55.07 46.72 17.47
C GLY A 297 -54.84 48.26 17.57
N ASP A 298 -53.81 48.96 17.05
CA ASP A 298 -52.78 48.75 16.01
C ASP A 298 -51.68 49.89 16.04
N ILE A 299 -50.49 49.60 15.48
CA ILE A 299 -49.58 50.35 14.53
C ILE A 299 -48.90 51.73 14.82
N GLY A 300 -47.56 51.74 14.61
CA GLY A 300 -46.72 52.68 13.80
C GLY A 300 -46.32 54.06 14.39
N PRO A 301 -45.24 54.77 13.96
CA PRO A 301 -44.65 54.85 12.60
C PRO A 301 -43.10 55.01 12.50
N GLN A 302 -42.64 55.38 11.30
CA GLN A 302 -41.31 55.37 10.65
C GLN A 302 -40.37 56.58 10.95
N GLY A 303 -39.06 56.37 10.80
CA GLY A 303 -37.97 57.31 11.18
C GLY A 303 -37.44 58.27 10.10
N PRO A 304 -36.29 58.94 10.32
CA PRO A 304 -35.65 59.77 9.28
C PRO A 304 -34.13 59.57 9.02
N GLN A 305 -33.83 59.84 7.75
CA GLN A 305 -32.64 60.23 6.97
C GLN A 305 -31.28 60.55 7.64
N GLY A 306 -30.18 60.06 7.02
CA GLY A 306 -28.79 60.21 7.49
C GLY A 306 -27.97 61.37 6.89
N GLU A 307 -26.91 61.74 7.60
CA GLU A 307 -26.01 62.88 7.30
C GLU A 307 -24.69 62.49 6.61
N GLN A 308 -24.04 63.50 6.01
CA GLN A 308 -22.85 63.47 5.16
C GLN A 308 -21.55 63.13 5.92
N GLY A 309 -20.69 62.29 5.35
CA GLY A 309 -19.46 61.78 6.00
C GLY A 309 -18.29 62.78 6.09
N PRO A 310 -17.43 62.67 7.12
CA PRO A 310 -16.30 63.58 7.33
C PRO A 310 -15.05 63.22 6.50
N PRO A 311 -14.07 64.15 6.36
CA PRO A 311 -12.86 63.96 5.55
C PRO A 311 -11.85 62.97 6.16
N GLY A 312 -10.99 62.42 5.28
CA GLY A 312 -10.13 61.25 5.52
C GLY A 312 -9.17 61.31 6.71
N GLN A 313 -9.04 60.15 7.36
CA GLN A 313 -8.21 59.87 8.53
C GLN A 313 -6.89 59.21 8.11
N ASP A 314 -5.80 59.47 8.83
CA ASP A 314 -4.50 58.81 8.62
C ASP A 314 -4.64 57.27 8.67
N ALA A 315 -3.81 56.55 7.92
CA ALA A 315 -3.95 55.10 7.70
C ALA A 315 -4.03 54.32 9.02
N ASP A 316 -5.20 53.74 9.26
CA ASP A 316 -5.47 52.84 10.38
C ASP A 316 -4.78 51.48 10.14
N LEU A 317 -3.70 51.22 10.87
CA LEU A 317 -2.96 49.96 10.82
C LEU A 317 -3.61 48.85 11.67
N THR A 318 -4.79 49.09 12.27
CA THR A 318 -5.50 48.10 13.08
C THR A 318 -5.81 46.84 12.27
N GLU A 319 -6.22 46.99 11.01
CA GLU A 319 -6.52 45.87 10.12
C GLU A 319 -5.27 45.06 9.79
N VAL A 320 -4.14 45.73 9.50
CA VAL A 320 -2.84 45.07 9.27
C VAL A 320 -2.35 44.33 10.52
N ASN A 321 -2.54 44.90 11.71
CA ASN A 321 -2.18 44.25 12.97
C ASN A 321 -3.09 43.07 13.30
N GLN A 322 -4.38 43.15 12.95
CA GLN A 322 -5.33 42.06 13.10
C GLN A 322 -5.02 40.91 12.14
N GLU A 323 -4.69 41.22 10.88
CA GLU A 323 -4.23 40.22 9.92
C GLU A 323 -2.93 39.54 10.37
N MET A 324 -1.99 40.31 10.93
CA MET A 324 -0.76 39.75 11.50
C MET A 324 -1.02 38.80 12.68
N ALA A 325 -2.02 39.11 13.52
CA ALA A 325 -2.44 38.23 14.61
C ALA A 325 -3.11 36.95 14.09
N ASN A 326 -3.98 37.08 13.09
CA ASN A 326 -4.65 35.95 12.44
C ASN A 326 -3.62 35.01 11.78
N ILE A 327 -2.62 35.55 11.08
CA ILE A 327 -1.56 34.76 10.45
C ILE A 327 -0.75 33.99 11.51
N LYS A 328 -0.40 34.62 12.63
CA LYS A 328 0.31 33.96 13.74
C LYS A 328 -0.50 32.80 14.33
N GLN A 329 -1.82 32.97 14.44
CA GLN A 329 -2.70 31.91 14.90
C GLN A 329 -2.74 30.75 13.90
N THR A 330 -2.91 31.03 12.61
CA THR A 330 -2.90 30.00 11.55
C THR A 330 -1.59 29.20 11.54
N VAL A 331 -0.44 29.85 11.75
CA VAL A 331 0.85 29.15 11.84
C VAL A 331 0.90 28.22 13.06
N THR A 332 0.33 28.66 14.19
CA THR A 332 0.25 27.85 15.41
C THR A 332 -0.66 26.64 15.22
N ASP A 333 -1.82 26.84 14.61
CA ASP A 333 -2.79 25.77 14.34
C ASP A 333 -2.20 24.75 13.34
N ASN A 334 -1.51 25.21 12.29
CA ASN A 334 -0.83 24.33 11.34
C ASN A 334 0.30 23.54 12.00
N GLN A 335 1.07 24.16 12.91
CA GLN A 335 2.09 23.45 13.67
C GLN A 335 1.48 22.36 14.56
N GLN A 336 0.32 22.61 15.14
CA GLN A 336 -0.43 21.63 15.91
C GLN A 336 -0.94 20.48 15.02
N VAL A 337 -1.54 20.78 13.86
CA VAL A 337 -1.99 19.75 12.91
C VAL A 337 -0.84 18.87 12.43
N VAL A 338 0.33 19.45 12.14
CA VAL A 338 1.53 18.67 11.79
C VAL A 338 1.96 17.78 12.95
N THR A 339 1.92 18.28 14.18
CA THR A 339 2.29 17.50 15.37
C THR A 339 1.32 16.33 15.60
N GLU A 340 0.01 16.56 15.44
CA GLU A 340 -1.02 15.52 15.53
C GLU A 340 -0.89 14.51 14.39
N HIS A 341 -0.61 14.96 13.17
CA HIS A 341 -0.40 14.09 12.01
C HIS A 341 0.84 13.21 12.14
N LEU A 342 1.94 13.73 12.70
CA LEU A 342 3.15 12.96 12.98
C LEU A 342 2.95 11.93 14.11
N ALA A 343 1.94 12.12 14.96
CA ALA A 343 1.53 11.20 16.01
C ALA A 343 0.34 10.30 15.62
N ASP A 344 -0.13 10.36 14.36
CA ASP A 344 -1.28 9.61 13.86
C ASP A 344 -0.86 8.24 13.29
N ASN A 345 -0.95 7.23 14.16
CA ASN A 345 -0.60 5.85 13.85
C ASN A 345 -1.67 5.13 12.99
N VAL A 346 -2.81 5.79 12.71
CA VAL A 346 -3.92 5.21 11.93
C VAL A 346 -3.77 5.55 10.45
N ARG A 347 -3.25 6.73 10.12
CA ARG A 347 -3.11 7.19 8.72
C ARG A 347 -1.73 6.98 8.13
N HIS A 348 -0.66 6.97 8.94
CA HIS A 348 0.71 6.80 8.44
C HIS A 348 1.58 5.93 9.35
N VAL A 349 2.60 5.31 8.75
CA VAL A 349 3.61 4.53 9.46
C VAL A 349 4.49 5.48 10.25
N THR A 350 4.46 5.36 11.57
CA THR A 350 5.24 6.22 12.48
C THR A 350 6.74 6.02 12.30
N ALA A 351 7.55 6.95 12.79
CA ALA A 351 9.00 6.79 12.82
C ALA A 351 9.43 5.56 13.63
N GLU A 352 8.70 5.24 14.69
CA GLU A 352 8.91 4.05 15.52
C GLU A 352 8.54 2.76 14.77
N ASP A 353 7.41 2.74 14.05
CA ASP A 353 7.02 1.59 13.22
C ASP A 353 8.00 1.37 12.07
N LYS A 354 8.49 2.44 11.44
CA LYS A 354 9.57 2.35 10.43
C LYS A 354 10.85 1.80 11.04
N ALA A 355 11.22 2.22 12.25
CA ALA A 355 12.39 1.69 12.95
C ALA A 355 12.22 0.19 13.28
N ASN A 356 11.02 -0.22 13.71
CA ASN A 356 10.68 -1.61 13.98
C ASN A 356 10.69 -2.45 12.68
N TRP A 357 10.15 -1.96 11.58
CA TRP A 357 10.21 -2.64 10.27
C TRP A 357 11.64 -2.75 9.75
N ASN A 358 12.44 -1.69 9.89
CA ASN A 358 13.86 -1.72 9.53
C ASN A 358 14.67 -2.68 10.42
N ALA A 359 14.27 -2.84 11.70
CA ALA A 359 14.84 -3.85 12.59
C ALA A 359 14.42 -5.28 12.19
N MET A 360 13.19 -5.48 11.71
CA MET A 360 12.73 -6.76 11.17
C MET A 360 13.41 -7.12 9.83
N LEU A 361 13.71 -6.14 8.98
CA LEU A 361 14.43 -6.35 7.72
C LEU A 361 15.92 -6.70 7.94
N ARG A 362 16.52 -6.23 9.04
CA ARG A 362 17.88 -6.60 9.49
C ARG A 362 18.00 -8.02 10.08
N ALA A 363 16.93 -8.81 10.12
CA ALA A 363 16.96 -10.15 10.70
C ALA A 363 17.70 -11.19 9.83
N VAL A 364 18.17 -10.89 8.61
CA VAL A 364 19.14 -11.77 7.92
C VAL A 364 20.54 -11.45 8.44
N THR A 365 20.83 -11.87 9.67
CA THR A 365 22.23 -12.04 10.09
C THR A 365 22.76 -13.27 9.35
N VAL A 366 23.90 -13.14 8.68
CA VAL A 366 24.58 -14.24 8.00
C VAL A 366 25.74 -14.71 8.88
N GLY A 367 25.63 -15.93 9.38
CA GLY A 367 26.65 -16.57 10.20
C GLY A 367 27.77 -17.22 9.39
N GLY A 368 28.89 -17.51 10.06
CA GLY A 368 30.06 -18.17 9.46
C GLY A 368 29.82 -19.65 9.14
N SER A 369 30.71 -20.24 8.30
CA SER A 369 30.59 -21.63 7.81
C SER A 369 30.70 -22.75 8.88
N ASN A 370 30.92 -22.37 10.15
CA ASN A 370 31.19 -23.27 11.26
C ASN A 370 30.08 -23.33 12.32
N GLU A 371 28.97 -22.64 12.11
CA GLU A 371 27.91 -22.46 13.10
C GLU A 371 27.05 -23.71 13.32
N ASP A 372 26.45 -23.82 14.51
CA ASP A 372 25.60 -24.94 14.91
C ASP A 372 24.13 -24.62 14.56
N ALA A 373 23.58 -25.38 13.60
CA ALA A 373 22.19 -25.24 13.20
C ALA A 373 21.20 -25.64 14.29
N ASN A 374 21.60 -26.37 15.33
CA ASN A 374 20.73 -26.69 16.46
C ASN A 374 20.56 -25.50 17.42
N ASN A 375 21.52 -24.56 17.39
CA ASN A 375 21.54 -23.37 18.25
C ASN A 375 22.04 -22.14 17.46
N PRO A 376 21.29 -21.72 16.43
CA PRO A 376 21.77 -20.73 15.47
C PRO A 376 21.82 -19.34 16.12
N VAL A 377 22.95 -18.65 15.93
CA VAL A 377 23.16 -17.26 16.37
C VAL A 377 22.71 -16.24 15.31
N ALA A 378 22.29 -16.74 14.15
CA ALA A 378 21.95 -15.97 12.96
C ALA A 378 20.80 -16.65 12.20
N SER A 379 19.97 -15.87 11.50
CA SER A 379 18.81 -16.41 10.78
C SER A 379 19.18 -17.14 9.50
N ALA A 380 20.38 -16.92 8.97
CA ALA A 380 20.93 -17.67 7.84
C ALA A 380 22.39 -18.07 8.14
N ILE A 381 22.72 -19.34 7.96
CA ILE A 381 24.07 -19.87 8.18
C ILE A 381 24.46 -20.84 7.08
N LEU A 382 25.76 -21.05 6.87
CA LEU A 382 26.30 -22.18 6.12
C LEU A 382 26.91 -23.15 7.13
N THR A 383 26.57 -24.44 7.07
CA THR A 383 27.17 -25.43 7.98
C THR A 383 27.27 -26.80 7.32
N SER A 384 28.06 -27.69 7.93
CA SER A 384 28.22 -29.08 7.50
C SER A 384 28.38 -30.01 8.69
N GLY A 385 27.94 -31.26 8.51
CA GLY A 385 28.06 -32.31 9.51
C GLY A 385 26.86 -32.42 10.44
N ILE A 386 26.40 -33.66 10.61
CA ILE A 386 25.21 -34.02 11.40
C ILE A 386 25.34 -33.55 12.86
N ALA A 387 26.55 -33.56 13.42
CA ALA A 387 26.81 -33.11 14.79
C ALA A 387 26.46 -31.63 15.03
N LYS A 388 26.52 -30.80 13.99
CA LYS A 388 26.14 -29.38 14.01
C LYS A 388 24.69 -29.15 13.57
N GLY A 389 23.88 -30.20 13.52
CA GLY A 389 22.48 -30.12 13.09
C GLY A 389 22.27 -30.03 11.58
N ALA A 390 23.33 -30.17 10.76
CA ALA A 390 23.17 -30.24 9.31
C ALA A 390 22.43 -31.54 8.91
N PRO A 391 21.72 -31.55 7.76
CA PRO A 391 21.00 -32.75 7.33
C PRO A 391 21.86 -33.99 7.07
N ASP A 392 23.11 -33.80 6.63
CA ASP A 392 24.11 -34.85 6.42
C ASP A 392 25.54 -34.25 6.48
N SER A 393 26.54 -34.98 5.97
CA SER A 393 27.94 -34.51 5.92
C SER A 393 28.21 -33.44 4.86
N GLY A 394 27.24 -33.14 3.98
CA GLY A 394 27.34 -32.09 2.96
C GLY A 394 27.33 -30.69 3.56
N TYR A 395 27.57 -29.69 2.71
CA TYR A 395 27.43 -28.27 3.07
C TYR A 395 26.02 -27.78 2.74
N TRP A 396 25.41 -27.09 3.70
CA TRP A 396 24.01 -26.66 3.64
C TRP A 396 23.85 -25.21 4.06
N TYR A 397 23.12 -24.45 3.24
CA TYR A 397 22.54 -23.19 3.69
C TYR A 397 21.35 -23.50 4.57
N ILE A 398 21.35 -23.02 5.81
CA ILE A 398 20.27 -23.20 6.77
C ILE A 398 19.63 -21.86 7.05
N PHE A 399 18.34 -21.75 6.77
CA PHE A 399 17.50 -20.61 7.09
C PHE A 399 16.65 -20.97 8.31
N THR A 400 16.64 -20.09 9.31
CA THR A 400 15.94 -20.32 10.58
C THR A 400 14.87 -19.27 10.83
N PHE A 401 13.68 -19.75 11.20
CA PHE A 401 12.53 -18.95 11.59
C PHE A 401 12.28 -19.20 13.08
N THR A 402 12.32 -18.15 13.90
CA THR A 402 12.18 -18.26 15.35
C THR A 402 10.86 -17.67 15.80
N TYR A 403 10.11 -18.39 16.63
CA TYR A 403 8.84 -17.93 17.20
C TYR A 403 8.79 -18.16 18.71
N GLY A 404 8.52 -17.10 19.47
CA GLY A 404 8.62 -17.09 20.94
C GLY A 404 10.08 -17.03 21.44
N GLY A 405 10.28 -16.86 22.75
CA GLY A 405 11.62 -16.81 23.36
C GLY A 405 11.84 -15.70 24.40
N GLY A 406 10.84 -14.86 24.69
CA GLY A 406 10.92 -13.93 25.81
C GLY A 406 10.91 -14.66 27.15
N GLY A 407 11.81 -14.30 28.07
CA GLY A 407 11.77 -14.76 29.47
C GLY A 407 12.48 -16.08 29.78
N GLY A 408 13.44 -16.53 28.95
CA GLY A 408 14.25 -17.72 29.25
C GLY A 408 13.65 -19.06 28.82
N ALA A 409 12.54 -19.05 28.09
CA ALA A 409 11.97 -20.23 27.45
C ALA A 409 12.75 -20.59 26.16
N THR A 410 12.96 -21.88 25.90
CA THR A 410 13.54 -22.34 24.63
C THR A 410 12.59 -22.00 23.48
N PRO A 411 13.03 -21.26 22.44
CA PRO A 411 12.15 -20.83 21.36
C PRO A 411 11.73 -22.01 20.46
N ASN A 412 10.53 -21.91 19.87
CA ASN A 412 10.13 -22.79 18.78
C ASN A 412 10.79 -22.29 17.49
N MET A 413 11.29 -23.21 16.67
CA MET A 413 12.10 -22.86 15.51
C MET A 413 11.71 -23.69 14.29
N GLY A 414 11.63 -23.09 13.12
CA GLY A 414 11.52 -23.78 11.84
C GLY A 414 12.81 -23.61 11.06
N GLN A 415 13.25 -24.64 10.33
CA GLN A 415 14.43 -24.55 9.48
C GLN A 415 14.19 -25.10 8.07
N ILE A 416 14.78 -24.40 7.10
CA ILE A 416 14.89 -24.81 5.69
C ILE A 416 16.38 -24.95 5.38
N ALA A 417 16.78 -26.11 4.88
CA ALA A 417 18.13 -26.41 4.44
C ALA A 417 18.18 -26.53 2.92
N ILE A 418 19.11 -25.84 2.26
CA ILE A 418 19.36 -25.94 0.81
C ILE A 418 20.80 -26.42 0.59
N ALA A 419 20.97 -27.48 -0.19
CA ALA A 419 22.28 -28.06 -0.43
C ALA A 419 23.18 -27.08 -1.20
N TYR A 420 24.34 -26.74 -0.61
CA TYR A 420 25.37 -25.97 -1.29
C TYR A 420 26.23 -26.88 -2.17
N LEU A 421 26.77 -27.95 -1.58
CA LEU A 421 27.54 -28.98 -2.25
C LEU A 421 27.19 -30.33 -1.62
N ASN A 422 26.43 -31.15 -2.33
CA ASN A 422 26.20 -32.53 -1.92
C ASN A 422 26.61 -33.47 -3.07
N ASN A 423 27.65 -34.25 -2.83
CA ASN A 423 28.11 -35.32 -3.73
C ASN A 423 28.27 -34.92 -5.22
N GLY A 424 28.70 -33.66 -5.50
CA GLY A 424 28.97 -33.17 -6.85
C GLY A 424 27.85 -32.36 -7.52
N SER A 425 26.68 -32.19 -6.88
CA SER A 425 25.59 -31.36 -7.42
C SER A 425 25.26 -30.18 -6.50
N ARG A 426 25.11 -28.99 -7.09
CA ARG A 426 24.71 -27.74 -6.40
C ARG A 426 23.19 -27.63 -6.38
N GLY A 427 22.59 -27.24 -5.25
CA GLY A 427 21.18 -26.83 -5.16
C GLY A 427 20.14 -27.92 -5.41
N SER A 428 20.53 -29.19 -5.38
CA SER A 428 19.67 -30.32 -5.80
C SER A 428 18.82 -30.94 -4.70
N ASP A 429 18.98 -30.53 -3.44
CA ASP A 429 18.23 -31.06 -2.30
C ASP A 429 17.84 -29.92 -1.35
N MET A 430 16.60 -29.94 -0.92
CA MET A 430 16.04 -29.04 0.09
C MET A 430 15.33 -29.87 1.14
N ARG A 431 15.64 -29.60 2.41
CA ARG A 431 15.06 -30.29 3.55
C ARG A 431 14.50 -29.30 4.55
N THR A 432 13.50 -29.74 5.32
CA THR A 432 12.93 -28.93 6.40
C THR A 432 12.91 -29.72 7.71
N ARG A 433 12.97 -28.99 8.82
CA ARG A 433 12.72 -29.54 10.15
C ARG A 433 12.11 -28.47 11.04
N TYR A 434 11.53 -28.88 12.16
CA TYR A 434 11.01 -27.96 13.16
C TYR A 434 11.45 -28.37 14.55
N ARG A 435 11.52 -27.40 15.46
CA ARG A 435 11.77 -27.55 16.89
C ARG A 435 10.53 -27.12 17.63
N PHE A 436 9.98 -28.02 18.44
CA PHE A 436 8.83 -27.74 19.29
C PHE A 436 9.06 -28.35 20.67
N GLY A 437 8.81 -27.59 21.74
CA GLY A 437 9.02 -28.09 23.12
C GLY A 437 10.49 -28.41 23.45
N GLY A 438 11.44 -27.78 22.76
CA GLY A 438 12.87 -27.96 22.98
C GLY A 438 13.52 -29.07 22.14
N GLU A 439 12.75 -29.95 21.51
CA GLU A 439 13.24 -31.06 20.68
C GLU A 439 13.13 -30.78 19.18
N TRP A 440 14.14 -31.20 18.42
CA TRP A 440 14.16 -31.10 16.95
C TRP A 440 13.52 -32.34 16.32
N SER A 441 12.68 -32.13 15.30
CA SER A 441 12.28 -33.19 14.38
C SER A 441 13.48 -33.66 13.56
N ALA A 442 13.39 -34.86 12.99
CA ALA A 442 14.27 -35.27 11.91
C ALA A 442 14.15 -34.31 10.71
N TRP A 443 15.21 -34.21 9.92
CA TRP A 443 15.15 -33.55 8.62
C TRP A 443 14.26 -34.35 7.67
N SER A 444 13.26 -33.69 7.10
CA SER A 444 12.40 -34.24 6.05
C SER A 444 12.77 -33.64 4.71
N SER A 445 12.88 -34.46 3.67
CA SER A 445 13.02 -33.97 2.30
C SER A 445 11.78 -33.18 1.90
N SER A 446 12.00 -31.96 1.41
CA SER A 446 10.97 -31.08 0.89
C SER A 446 11.07 -30.91 -0.63
N PHE A 447 12.26 -31.10 -1.20
CA PHE A 447 12.50 -31.15 -2.64
C PHE A 447 13.82 -31.90 -2.92
N HIS A 448 13.84 -32.88 -3.81
CA HIS A 448 15.05 -33.61 -4.21
C HIS A 448 15.05 -33.77 -5.73
N LEU A 449 16.09 -33.30 -6.42
CA LEU A 449 16.25 -33.50 -7.85
C LEU A 449 16.52 -34.99 -8.12
N PRO A 450 15.82 -35.61 -9.08
CA PRO A 450 16.03 -37.02 -9.39
C PRO A 450 17.45 -37.31 -9.86
N THR A 451 17.93 -38.52 -9.58
CA THR A 451 19.25 -39.00 -10.02
C THR A 451 19.37 -38.91 -11.55
N PRO A 452 20.40 -38.22 -12.09
CA PRO A 452 20.63 -38.15 -13.53
C PRO A 452 20.88 -39.51 -14.18
N VAL A 453 20.32 -39.71 -15.37
CA VAL A 453 20.48 -40.91 -16.19
C VAL A 453 21.49 -40.63 -17.30
N ASN A 454 22.45 -41.54 -17.52
CA ASN A 454 23.38 -41.44 -18.65
C ASN A 454 22.66 -41.59 -19.99
N ALA A 455 22.86 -40.65 -20.91
CA ALA A 455 22.34 -40.72 -22.26
C ALA A 455 23.08 -41.78 -23.08
N VAL A 456 22.32 -42.55 -23.87
CA VAL A 456 22.90 -43.48 -24.85
C VAL A 456 23.25 -42.70 -26.10
N LEU A 457 24.53 -42.58 -26.40
CA LEU A 457 25.00 -41.82 -27.56
C LEU A 457 24.81 -42.62 -28.85
N ALA A 458 24.46 -41.91 -29.93
CA ALA A 458 24.36 -42.47 -31.27
C ALA A 458 25.75 -42.77 -31.85
N THR A 459 25.79 -43.64 -32.86
CA THR A 459 27.05 -44.09 -33.48
C THR A 459 27.94 -42.92 -33.92
N GLY A 460 29.19 -42.97 -33.46
CA GLY A 460 30.25 -41.98 -33.72
C GLY A 460 30.21 -40.75 -32.81
N TRP A 461 29.35 -40.73 -31.79
CA TRP A 461 29.45 -39.81 -30.65
C TRP A 461 30.01 -40.54 -29.42
N TYR A 462 30.87 -39.85 -28.69
CA TYR A 462 31.62 -40.40 -27.56
C TYR A 462 31.47 -39.53 -26.32
N VAL A 463 31.44 -40.18 -25.15
CA VAL A 463 31.40 -39.51 -23.84
C VAL A 463 32.71 -38.78 -23.58
N ASN A 464 32.65 -37.56 -23.06
CA ASN A 464 33.81 -36.95 -22.43
C ASN A 464 33.99 -37.52 -21.02
N THR A 465 35.14 -38.15 -20.74
CA THR A 465 35.52 -38.61 -19.39
C THR A 465 35.40 -37.49 -18.37
N GLY A 466 34.51 -37.66 -17.37
CA GLY A 466 34.21 -36.70 -16.31
C GLY A 466 33.01 -35.78 -16.57
N GLU A 467 32.46 -35.77 -17.78
CA GLU A 467 31.34 -34.89 -18.19
C GLU A 467 30.35 -35.66 -19.08
N ALA A 468 29.90 -36.85 -18.64
CA ALA A 468 28.96 -37.65 -19.43
C ALA A 468 27.66 -36.88 -19.70
N LEU A 469 27.10 -37.05 -20.91
CA LEU A 469 25.80 -36.50 -21.21
C LEU A 469 24.76 -37.23 -20.38
N THR A 470 24.07 -36.50 -19.52
CA THR A 470 23.04 -37.02 -18.63
C THR A 470 21.74 -36.25 -18.81
N TYR A 471 20.63 -36.86 -18.41
CA TYR A 471 19.34 -36.20 -18.35
C TYR A 471 18.55 -36.63 -17.11
N TYR A 472 17.73 -35.72 -16.59
CA TYR A 472 16.71 -36.02 -15.58
C TYR A 472 15.50 -35.10 -15.77
N LYS A 473 14.38 -35.45 -15.14
CA LYS A 473 13.15 -34.66 -15.13
C LYS A 473 12.89 -34.25 -13.69
N ASP A 474 12.78 -32.96 -13.41
CA ASP A 474 12.54 -32.47 -12.05
C ASP A 474 11.05 -32.56 -11.64
N GLY A 475 10.76 -32.18 -10.39
CA GLY A 475 9.41 -32.17 -9.85
C GLY A 475 8.47 -31.16 -10.52
N PHE A 476 9.00 -30.20 -11.29
CA PHE A 476 8.22 -29.24 -12.08
C PHE A 476 7.93 -29.75 -13.50
N GLY A 477 8.40 -30.95 -13.84
CA GLY A 477 8.24 -31.55 -15.15
C GLY A 477 9.19 -30.99 -16.21
N ILE A 478 10.23 -30.25 -15.79
CA ILE A 478 11.29 -29.75 -16.66
C ILE A 478 12.36 -30.84 -16.78
N VAL A 479 12.73 -31.14 -18.02
CA VAL A 479 13.85 -32.01 -18.33
C VAL A 479 15.10 -31.18 -18.48
N HIS A 480 16.13 -31.60 -17.76
CA HIS A 480 17.47 -31.03 -17.80
C HIS A 480 18.36 -32.04 -18.51
N VAL A 481 19.07 -31.59 -19.54
CA VAL A 481 20.07 -32.36 -20.28
C VAL A 481 21.39 -31.64 -20.17
N ASN A 482 22.38 -32.27 -19.53
CA ASN A 482 23.67 -31.67 -19.28
C ASN A 482 24.82 -32.66 -19.52
N GLY A 483 25.86 -32.18 -20.19
CA GLY A 483 27.15 -32.87 -20.31
C GLY A 483 27.83 -32.59 -21.63
N ARG A 484 28.99 -33.21 -21.84
CA ARG A 484 29.84 -32.93 -22.98
C ARG A 484 30.04 -34.17 -23.84
N VAL A 485 29.81 -34.00 -25.13
CA VAL A 485 29.94 -35.06 -26.14
C VAL A 485 31.02 -34.71 -27.14
N ARG A 486 31.68 -35.74 -27.66
CA ARG A 486 32.72 -35.61 -28.68
C ARG A 486 32.37 -36.40 -29.92
N ARG A 487 32.79 -35.89 -31.08
CA ARG A 487 32.77 -36.59 -32.36
C ARG A 487 34.16 -36.48 -32.99
N THR A 488 34.75 -37.61 -33.36
CA THR A 488 36.13 -37.70 -33.85
C THR A 488 36.25 -38.78 -34.91
N ASP A 489 36.06 -38.49 -36.20
CA ASP A 489 36.30 -39.43 -37.35
C ASP A 489 35.50 -39.16 -38.65
N GLY A 490 35.15 -37.91 -39.00
CA GLY A 490 34.52 -37.66 -40.32
C GLY A 490 33.10 -38.22 -40.49
N ASN A 491 32.48 -38.68 -39.40
CA ASN A 491 31.05 -38.95 -39.33
C ASN A 491 30.22 -37.67 -39.60
N THR A 492 29.24 -37.75 -40.49
CA THR A 492 28.34 -36.64 -40.86
C THR A 492 27.03 -36.63 -40.07
N SER A 493 26.76 -37.66 -39.25
CA SER A 493 25.55 -37.73 -38.43
C SER A 493 25.53 -36.60 -37.41
N ARG A 494 24.43 -35.85 -37.41
CA ARG A 494 24.13 -34.77 -36.47
C ARG A 494 23.58 -35.30 -35.15
N ARG A 495 22.98 -36.49 -35.17
CA ARG A 495 22.28 -37.08 -34.03
C ARG A 495 23.26 -37.49 -32.95
N VAL A 496 23.16 -36.84 -31.79
CA VAL A 496 23.90 -37.18 -30.58
C VAL A 496 23.19 -38.28 -29.81
N THR A 497 21.89 -38.13 -29.56
CA THR A 497 21.08 -39.10 -28.80
C THR A 497 19.58 -38.87 -29.08
N THR A 498 18.73 -39.75 -28.56
CA THR A 498 17.28 -39.59 -28.59
C THR A 498 16.72 -39.86 -27.20
N LEU A 499 16.03 -38.87 -26.65
CA LEU A 499 15.44 -38.95 -25.32
C LEU A 499 14.24 -39.92 -25.31
N PRO A 500 14.06 -40.71 -24.23
CA PRO A 500 12.89 -41.56 -24.06
C PRO A 500 11.60 -40.75 -24.03
N VAL A 501 10.46 -41.38 -24.34
CA VAL A 501 9.14 -40.73 -24.50
C VAL A 501 8.73 -39.84 -23.31
N GLY A 502 9.13 -40.18 -22.08
CA GLY A 502 8.83 -39.37 -20.88
C GLY A 502 9.69 -38.12 -20.68
N TYR A 503 10.71 -37.92 -21.52
CA TYR A 503 11.71 -36.86 -21.41
C TYR A 503 11.77 -35.95 -22.65
N ARG A 504 10.77 -36.03 -23.55
CA ARG A 504 10.76 -35.29 -24.82
C ARG A 504 10.12 -33.91 -24.63
N PRO A 505 10.66 -32.86 -25.26
CA PRO A 505 10.08 -31.53 -25.15
C PRO A 505 8.73 -31.45 -25.86
N THR A 506 7.84 -30.59 -25.37
CA THR A 506 6.54 -30.31 -26.04
C THR A 506 6.68 -29.41 -27.27
N LYS A 507 7.81 -28.70 -27.40
CA LYS A 507 8.16 -27.81 -28.52
C LYS A 507 9.63 -27.96 -28.83
N ALA A 508 10.04 -27.79 -30.08
CA ALA A 508 11.45 -27.84 -30.43
C ALA A 508 12.24 -26.78 -29.64
N VAL A 509 13.39 -27.16 -29.10
CA VAL A 509 14.30 -26.31 -28.33
C VAL A 509 15.59 -26.18 -29.10
N GLN A 510 16.02 -24.93 -29.32
CA GLN A 510 17.29 -24.63 -29.95
C GLN A 510 18.17 -23.87 -28.97
N SER A 511 19.40 -24.34 -28.76
CA SER A 511 20.40 -23.64 -27.96
C SER A 511 21.64 -23.37 -28.80
N GLN A 512 22.11 -22.12 -28.80
CA GLN A 512 23.40 -21.80 -29.42
C GLN A 512 24.53 -22.44 -28.62
N VAL A 513 25.47 -23.07 -29.33
CA VAL A 513 26.64 -23.68 -28.69
C VAL A 513 27.91 -23.20 -29.38
N THR A 514 28.83 -22.66 -28.59
CA THR A 514 30.17 -22.29 -29.04
C THR A 514 31.05 -23.55 -29.08
N VAL A 515 31.59 -23.88 -30.25
CA VAL A 515 32.48 -25.03 -30.43
C VAL A 515 33.87 -24.53 -30.78
N GLY A 516 34.71 -24.33 -29.76
CA GLY A 516 36.06 -23.79 -29.93
C GLY A 516 36.09 -22.28 -30.21
N ILE A 517 37.14 -21.79 -30.89
CA ILE A 517 37.41 -20.35 -31.09
C ILE A 517 37.01 -19.78 -32.47
N THR A 518 36.58 -20.62 -33.43
CA THR A 518 36.35 -20.18 -34.83
C THR A 518 35.08 -20.73 -35.49
N SER A 519 34.23 -21.48 -34.79
CA SER A 519 33.04 -22.09 -35.39
C SER A 519 31.82 -21.96 -34.48
N SER A 520 30.74 -21.38 -35.02
CA SER A 520 29.45 -21.28 -34.35
C SER A 520 28.57 -22.48 -34.77
N GLY A 521 27.85 -23.05 -33.81
CA GLY A 521 26.85 -24.08 -34.07
C GLY A 521 25.65 -23.95 -33.15
N TYR A 522 24.68 -24.84 -33.33
CA TYR A 522 23.53 -24.93 -32.45
C TYR A 522 23.19 -26.40 -32.17
N VAL A 523 22.59 -26.61 -31.00
CA VAL A 523 21.97 -27.88 -30.62
C VAL A 523 20.46 -27.71 -30.79
N ASP A 524 19.87 -28.57 -31.60
CA ASP A 524 18.43 -28.70 -31.75
C ASP A 524 17.96 -29.92 -30.97
N ILE A 525 16.91 -29.74 -30.19
CA ILE A 525 16.16 -30.80 -29.53
C ILE A 525 14.74 -30.77 -30.08
N ASP A 526 14.41 -31.72 -30.95
CA ASP A 526 13.08 -31.77 -31.54
C ASP A 526 12.04 -32.39 -30.59
N ILE A 527 10.76 -32.29 -30.96
CA ILE A 527 9.63 -32.85 -30.20
C ILE A 527 9.67 -34.39 -30.08
N ASN A 528 10.46 -35.08 -30.89
CA ASN A 528 10.68 -36.52 -30.79
C ASN A 528 11.82 -36.85 -29.80
N GLY A 529 12.39 -35.84 -29.13
CA GLY A 529 13.50 -35.96 -28.19
C GLY A 529 14.85 -36.14 -28.88
N ASN A 530 14.93 -35.88 -30.18
CA ASN A 530 16.16 -36.02 -30.92
C ASN A 530 17.08 -34.86 -30.63
N ILE A 531 18.28 -35.14 -30.14
CA ILE A 531 19.30 -34.12 -29.89
C ILE A 531 20.28 -34.13 -31.07
N ASP A 532 20.20 -33.11 -31.90
CA ASP A 532 20.97 -32.96 -33.13
C ASP A 532 21.92 -31.74 -33.02
N VAL A 533 23.19 -31.95 -33.36
CA VAL A 533 24.21 -30.89 -33.37
C VAL A 533 24.46 -30.42 -34.80
N TRP A 534 24.30 -29.11 -35.03
CA TRP A 534 24.52 -28.47 -36.31
C TRP A 534 25.79 -27.64 -36.30
N LEU A 535 26.79 -28.10 -37.06
CA LEU A 535 28.10 -27.48 -37.20
C LEU A 535 28.50 -27.49 -38.68
N GLU A 536 28.91 -26.33 -39.21
CA GLU A 536 29.43 -26.23 -40.57
C GLU A 536 30.95 -26.46 -40.58
N GLY A 537 31.42 -27.36 -41.46
CA GLY A 537 32.84 -27.49 -41.80
C GLY A 537 33.79 -28.19 -40.80
N SER A 538 33.32 -28.63 -39.62
CA SER A 538 34.19 -29.22 -38.58
C SER A 538 34.03 -30.75 -38.42
N THR A 539 35.14 -31.48 -38.53
CA THR A 539 35.18 -32.96 -38.45
C THR A 539 35.57 -33.51 -37.07
N ASN A 540 36.17 -32.69 -36.20
CA ASN A 540 36.53 -33.01 -34.81
C ASN A 540 35.94 -31.97 -33.86
N VAL A 541 34.97 -32.35 -33.04
CA VAL A 541 34.20 -31.40 -32.23
C VAL A 541 33.97 -31.91 -30.81
N SER A 542 34.01 -30.98 -29.86
CA SER A 542 33.69 -31.20 -28.44
C SER A 542 32.62 -30.19 -28.06
N VAL A 543 31.43 -30.69 -27.75
CA VAL A 543 30.21 -29.87 -27.66
C VAL A 543 29.64 -30.02 -26.26
N LEU A 544 29.48 -28.89 -25.57
CA LEU A 544 28.74 -28.84 -24.30
C LEU A 544 27.26 -28.73 -24.64
N ILE A 545 26.48 -29.67 -24.13
CA ILE A 545 25.02 -29.63 -24.21
C ILE A 545 24.54 -29.26 -22.82
N ASP A 546 23.87 -28.12 -22.73
CA ASP A 546 23.22 -27.65 -21.52
C ASP A 546 21.87 -27.07 -21.92
N ALA A 547 20.82 -27.86 -21.74
CA ALA A 547 19.48 -27.52 -22.19
C ALA A 547 18.45 -27.94 -21.14
N SER A 548 17.47 -27.06 -20.92
CA SER A 548 16.35 -27.32 -20.02
C SER A 548 15.04 -27.01 -20.73
N PHE A 549 14.05 -27.90 -20.63
CA PHE A 549 12.77 -27.72 -21.31
C PHE A 549 11.61 -28.46 -20.63
N PRO A 550 10.39 -27.92 -20.70
CA PRO A 550 9.22 -28.58 -20.14
C PRO A 550 8.80 -29.79 -21.00
N THR A 551 8.25 -30.81 -20.34
CA THR A 551 7.67 -32.01 -20.99
C THR A 551 6.14 -32.09 -20.87
N THR A 552 5.55 -31.16 -20.12
CA THR A 552 4.09 -30.97 -19.95
C THR A 552 3.82 -29.46 -19.86
N VAL A 553 2.69 -29.01 -20.43
CA VAL A 553 2.16 -27.65 -20.22
C VAL A 553 1.49 -27.58 -18.87
#